data_AF-A0A535K2P6-F1
#
_entry.id   AF-A0A535K2P6-F1
#
_cell.length_a   1.000
_cell.length_b   1.000
_cell.length_c   1.000
_cell.angle_alpha   90.00
_cell.angle_beta   90.00
_cell.angle_gamma   90.00
#
_symmetry.space_group_name_H-M   'P 1'
#
loop_
_entity.id
_entity.type
_entity.pdbx_description
1 polymer ?
#
loop_
_entity_poly.entity_id
_entity_poly.type
_entity_poly.pdbx_seq_one_letter_code
_entity_poly.pdbx_strand_id
1 'polypeptide(L)'
;MDQRTNPFGYDLDAYGALTPSARVVAGMTEAELARSVFERVAAGSSTIKEARRLNDLEVFPGRRYSHKTITMRRKNWLPSRINAMVRNPLYKGTHIFDHSMGPIERKVAALVSPSLWQAAQDGIARNRSGTNRPRRDYLLKGLVFCDDCGCRFGGTTSGWGNSRVPFYRCAGALGVMEPDPAQRCVAKPIRAVALERLVWTDCEVARPETAGTTDFCTRRRTVEENVRRIGVHTEGQRPKTAIVTVDFYTSASSKYRFIGEDGERL
;
A
#
# COMPACT_ATOMS: atom_id res chain seq x y z
N MET A 1 17.74 14.17 4.06
CA MET A 1 17.63 12.73 3.75
C MET A 1 19.04 12.25 3.48
N ASP A 2 19.58 11.33 4.29
CA ASP A 2 21.00 10.92 4.22
C ASP A 2 21.31 10.27 2.85
N GLN A 3 22.19 10.93 2.08
CA GLN A 3 22.46 10.72 0.65
C GLN A 3 23.47 9.60 0.35
N ARG A 4 23.83 8.77 1.34
CA ARG A 4 24.91 7.77 1.20
C ARG A 4 24.44 6.33 1.07
N THR A 5 23.23 6.11 0.55
CA THR A 5 22.71 4.75 0.33
C THR A 5 22.72 4.39 -1.16
N ASN A 6 23.41 3.31 -1.52
CA ASN A 6 23.40 2.81 -2.90
C ASN A 6 22.02 2.23 -3.26
N PRO A 7 21.41 2.64 -4.38
CA PRO A 7 20.23 1.97 -4.92
C PRO A 7 20.54 0.50 -5.23
N PHE A 8 19.52 -0.36 -5.11
CA PHE A 8 19.65 -1.78 -5.43
C PHE A 8 20.12 -1.99 -6.88
N GLY A 9 21.07 -2.90 -7.10
CA GLY A 9 21.67 -3.13 -8.41
C GLY A 9 22.83 -2.18 -8.77
N TYR A 10 23.17 -1.23 -7.90
CA TYR A 10 24.30 -0.31 -8.08
C TYR A 10 25.33 -0.40 -6.96
N ASP A 11 26.59 -0.24 -7.31
CA ASP A 11 27.70 0.05 -6.41
C ASP A 11 28.23 1.47 -6.66
N LEU A 12 29.08 1.96 -5.76
CA LEU A 12 29.83 3.20 -5.96
C LEU A 12 31.25 2.84 -6.38
N ASP A 13 31.75 3.48 -7.43
CA ASP A 13 33.17 3.39 -7.78
C ASP A 13 34.05 4.26 -6.85
N ALA A 14 35.36 4.25 -7.11
CA ALA A 14 36.34 5.03 -6.35
C ALA A 14 36.10 6.56 -6.38
N TYR A 15 35.32 7.04 -7.35
CA TYR A 15 34.97 8.45 -7.53
C TYR A 15 33.56 8.78 -7.02
N GLY A 16 32.85 7.81 -6.44
CA GLY A 16 31.47 7.98 -5.97
C GLY A 16 30.43 8.04 -7.09
N ALA A 17 30.75 7.56 -8.29
CA ALA A 17 29.79 7.37 -9.36
C ALA A 17 29.10 6.01 -9.25
N LEU A 18 27.83 5.98 -9.65
CA LEU A 18 27.01 4.76 -9.59
C LEU A 18 27.35 3.86 -10.78
N THR A 19 27.82 2.64 -10.49
CA THR A 19 28.18 1.62 -11.46
C THR A 19 27.35 0.36 -11.25
N PRO A 20 27.09 -0.45 -12.30
CA PRO A 20 26.35 -1.70 -12.16
C PRO A 20 27.02 -2.63 -11.15
N SER A 21 26.26 -3.13 -10.18
CA SER A 21 26.81 -4.00 -9.14
C SER A 21 27.10 -5.40 -9.68
N ALA A 22 28.35 -5.85 -9.55
CA ALA A 22 28.80 -7.19 -9.93
C ALA A 22 28.57 -8.25 -8.83
N ARG A 23 28.02 -7.86 -7.67
CA ARG A 23 27.75 -8.76 -6.55
C ARG A 23 26.78 -9.86 -6.98
N VAL A 24 27.15 -11.13 -6.77
CA VAL A 24 26.26 -12.25 -7.06
C VAL A 24 25.22 -12.42 -5.95
N VAL A 25 23.94 -12.43 -6.34
CA VAL A 25 22.77 -12.67 -5.50
C VAL A 25 21.82 -13.59 -6.26
N ALA A 26 21.34 -14.66 -5.61
CA ALA A 26 20.42 -15.63 -6.23
C ALA A 26 20.88 -16.16 -7.60
N GLY A 27 22.19 -16.42 -7.76
CA GLY A 27 22.76 -17.02 -8.98
C GLY A 27 23.00 -16.05 -10.16
N MET A 28 22.76 -14.74 -10.00
CA MET A 28 23.07 -13.70 -11.00
C MET A 28 23.63 -12.45 -10.33
N THR A 29 24.11 -11.47 -11.08
CA THR A 29 24.56 -10.20 -10.48
C THR A 29 23.38 -9.40 -9.93
N GLU A 30 23.62 -8.54 -8.93
CA GLU A 30 22.58 -7.68 -8.35
C GLU A 30 22.03 -6.70 -9.40
N ALA A 31 22.88 -6.25 -10.34
CA ALA A 31 22.48 -5.46 -11.50
C ALA A 31 21.52 -6.22 -12.44
N GLU A 32 21.82 -7.49 -12.76
CA GLU A 32 20.94 -8.35 -13.57
C GLU A 32 19.63 -8.65 -12.85
N LEU A 33 19.69 -8.93 -11.54
CA LEU A 33 18.50 -9.15 -10.75
C LEU A 33 17.62 -7.89 -10.70
N ALA A 34 18.22 -6.70 -10.61
CA ALA A 34 17.51 -5.44 -10.70
C ALA A 34 16.84 -5.26 -12.07
N ARG A 35 17.56 -5.53 -13.17
CA ARG A 35 17.00 -5.51 -14.53
C ARG A 35 15.82 -6.49 -14.67
N SER A 36 15.92 -7.70 -14.13
CA SER A 36 14.85 -8.70 -14.19
C SER A 36 13.53 -8.22 -13.58
N VAL A 37 13.57 -7.35 -12.56
CA VAL A 37 12.36 -6.76 -11.96
C VAL A 37 11.61 -5.92 -13.00
N PHE A 38 12.33 -5.10 -13.79
CA PHE A 38 11.72 -4.28 -14.84
C PHE A 38 11.13 -5.14 -15.96
N GLU A 39 11.85 -6.16 -16.42
CA GLU A 39 11.39 -7.10 -17.45
C GLU A 39 10.10 -7.81 -17.03
N ARG A 40 10.08 -8.35 -15.81
CA ARG A 40 8.88 -9.05 -15.30
C ARG A 40 7.71 -8.10 -15.10
N VAL A 41 7.94 -6.88 -14.63
CA VAL A 41 6.86 -5.89 -14.48
C VAL A 41 6.33 -5.44 -15.84
N ALA A 42 7.20 -5.22 -16.82
CA ALA A 42 6.80 -4.94 -18.20
C ALA A 42 5.94 -6.08 -18.79
N ALA A 43 6.28 -7.34 -18.47
CA ALA A 43 5.51 -8.52 -18.82
C ALA A 43 4.22 -8.73 -17.98
N GLY A 44 3.90 -7.85 -17.03
CA GLY A 44 2.65 -7.88 -16.27
C GLY A 44 2.75 -8.46 -14.85
N SER A 45 3.95 -8.73 -14.33
CA SER A 45 4.11 -9.03 -12.90
C SER A 45 3.73 -7.84 -12.03
N SER A 46 3.18 -8.12 -10.85
CA SER A 46 2.80 -7.08 -9.89
C SER A 46 3.91 -6.82 -8.89
N THR A 47 3.90 -5.63 -8.28
CA THR A 47 4.86 -5.27 -7.23
C THR A 47 4.80 -6.21 -6.01
N ILE A 48 3.63 -6.80 -5.73
CA ILE A 48 3.47 -7.83 -4.69
C ILE A 48 4.18 -9.12 -5.10
N LYS A 49 4.00 -9.58 -6.35
CA LYS A 49 4.66 -10.79 -6.86
C LYS A 49 6.18 -10.63 -6.87
N GLU A 50 6.70 -9.49 -7.32
CA GLU A 50 8.15 -9.22 -7.29
C GLU A 50 8.70 -9.12 -5.87
N ALA A 51 8.00 -8.44 -4.96
CA ALA A 51 8.44 -8.37 -3.57
C ALA A 51 8.52 -9.76 -2.93
N ARG A 52 7.50 -10.60 -3.16
CA ARG A 52 7.51 -12.00 -2.71
C ARG A 52 8.67 -12.77 -3.33
N ARG A 53 8.84 -12.69 -4.66
CA ARG A 53 9.92 -13.37 -5.37
C ARG A 53 11.30 -13.02 -4.78
N LEU A 54 11.58 -11.74 -4.55
CA LEU A 54 12.88 -11.34 -3.99
C LEU A 54 13.05 -11.79 -2.53
N ASN A 55 11.97 -11.84 -1.74
CA ASN A 55 12.01 -12.39 -0.38
C ASN A 55 12.23 -13.90 -0.38
N ASP A 56 11.58 -14.65 -1.27
CA ASP A 56 11.73 -16.10 -1.42
C ASP A 56 13.14 -16.46 -1.90
N LEU A 57 13.80 -15.56 -2.64
CA LEU A 57 15.22 -15.67 -3.03
C LEU A 57 16.19 -15.23 -1.92
N GLU A 58 15.68 -14.86 -0.74
CA GLU A 58 16.44 -14.33 0.40
C GLU A 58 17.29 -13.09 0.05
N VAL A 59 16.87 -12.33 -0.97
CA VAL A 59 17.53 -11.11 -1.39
C VAL A 59 16.89 -9.93 -0.67
N PHE A 60 17.63 -9.32 0.26
CA PHE A 60 17.10 -8.23 1.07
C PHE A 60 17.46 -6.85 0.50
N PRO A 61 16.55 -5.85 0.56
CA PRO A 61 16.80 -4.48 0.15
C PRO A 61 17.69 -3.80 1.20
N GLY A 62 18.98 -4.14 1.26
CA GLY A 62 19.92 -3.55 2.19
C GLY A 62 20.31 -2.13 1.77
N ARG A 63 20.22 -1.17 2.69
CA ARG A 63 20.93 0.12 2.51
C ARG A 63 22.43 -0.15 2.66
N ARG A 64 23.17 -0.02 1.57
CA ARG A 64 24.65 -0.11 1.59
C ARG A 64 25.21 1.31 1.62
N TYR A 65 25.94 1.65 2.68
CA TYR A 65 26.85 2.80 2.67
C TYR A 65 28.19 2.33 2.11
N SER A 66 28.97 3.22 1.49
CA SER A 66 30.36 2.88 1.14
C SER A 66 31.05 2.35 2.41
N HIS A 67 31.35 1.05 2.39
CA HIS A 67 32.08 0.30 3.41
C HIS A 67 31.31 -0.18 4.67
N LYS A 68 29.98 0.00 4.78
CA LYS A 68 29.19 -0.62 5.88
C LYS A 68 27.82 -1.16 5.43
N THR A 69 27.56 -2.42 5.74
CA THR A 69 26.24 -3.06 5.59
C THR A 69 25.37 -2.69 6.79
N ILE A 70 24.27 -1.95 6.57
CA ILE A 70 23.30 -1.70 7.64
C ILE A 70 22.34 -2.89 7.76
N THR A 71 22.16 -3.38 8.99
CA THR A 71 21.09 -4.30 9.36
C THR A 71 19.76 -3.56 9.40
N MET A 72 18.88 -3.85 8.44
CA MET A 72 17.57 -3.19 8.33
C MET A 72 16.59 -3.66 9.42
N ARG A 73 15.80 -2.75 9.99
CA ARG A 73 14.67 -3.06 10.92
C ARG A 73 13.60 -3.98 10.31
N ARG A 74 13.45 -3.98 8.98
CA ARG A 74 12.63 -4.93 8.22
C ARG A 74 13.45 -5.47 7.06
N LYS A 75 13.77 -6.76 7.11
CA LYS A 75 14.63 -7.45 6.14
C LYS A 75 13.96 -7.60 4.77
N ASN A 76 12.64 -7.48 4.66
CA ASN A 76 11.92 -7.90 3.46
C ASN A 76 11.70 -6.76 2.44
N TRP A 77 11.64 -7.13 1.16
CA TRP A 77 11.03 -6.32 0.11
C TRP A 77 9.55 -6.13 0.38
N LEU A 78 9.13 -4.87 0.29
CA LEU A 78 7.73 -4.48 0.31
C LEU A 78 7.30 -4.09 -1.11
N PRO A 79 6.02 -4.27 -1.47
CA PRO A 79 5.52 -3.86 -2.78
C PRO A 79 5.75 -2.36 -3.05
N SER A 80 5.71 -1.53 -2.01
CA SER A 80 6.03 -0.09 -2.09
C SER A 80 7.50 0.18 -2.46
N ARG A 81 8.44 -0.67 -2.01
CA ARG A 81 9.87 -0.57 -2.38
C ARG A 81 10.10 -0.95 -3.83
N ILE A 82 9.45 -2.02 -4.31
CA ILE A 82 9.48 -2.39 -5.73
C ILE A 82 8.90 -1.26 -6.57
N ASN A 83 7.76 -0.69 -6.18
CA ASN A 83 7.16 0.43 -6.89
C ASN A 83 8.09 1.66 -6.93
N ALA A 84 8.76 1.99 -5.82
CA ALA A 84 9.72 3.09 -5.77
C ALA A 84 10.94 2.83 -6.68
N MET A 85 11.44 1.59 -6.69
CA MET A 85 12.52 1.15 -7.58
C MET A 85 12.12 1.31 -9.06
N VAL A 86 10.99 0.74 -9.47
CA VAL A 86 10.57 0.75 -10.88
C VAL A 86 10.28 2.17 -11.38
N ARG A 87 9.77 3.06 -10.52
CA ARG A 87 9.51 4.47 -10.89
C ARG A 87 10.74 5.35 -10.91
N ASN A 88 11.88 4.89 -10.41
CA ASN A 88 13.07 5.72 -10.31
C ASN A 88 13.75 5.84 -11.69
N PRO A 89 13.91 7.06 -12.26
CA PRO A 89 14.57 7.26 -13.55
C PRO A 89 16.07 6.93 -13.53
N LEU A 90 16.66 6.74 -12.35
CA LEU A 90 18.05 6.30 -12.17
C LEU A 90 18.36 5.03 -12.96
N TYR A 91 17.44 4.06 -12.97
CA TYR A 91 17.64 2.78 -13.65
C TYR A 91 17.74 2.91 -15.18
N LYS A 92 17.19 3.97 -15.78
CA LYS A 92 17.34 4.30 -17.20
C LYS A 92 18.49 5.28 -17.48
N GLY A 93 19.34 5.57 -16.49
CA GLY A 93 20.53 6.39 -16.64
C GLY A 93 20.39 7.86 -16.23
N THR A 94 19.25 8.27 -15.67
CA THR A 94 18.97 9.66 -15.27
C THR A 94 18.87 9.77 -13.76
N HIS A 95 19.91 10.29 -13.10
CA HIS A 95 19.90 10.53 -11.66
C HIS A 95 19.58 12.00 -11.36
N ILE A 96 18.44 12.24 -10.70
CA ILE A 96 18.00 13.58 -10.30
C ILE A 96 18.32 13.78 -8.82
N PHE A 97 19.06 14.83 -8.51
CA PHE A 97 19.34 15.25 -7.14
C PHE A 97 18.54 16.50 -6.80
N ASP A 98 17.79 16.45 -5.71
CA ASP A 98 17.19 17.65 -5.13
C ASP A 98 18.28 18.49 -4.47
N HIS A 99 18.54 19.67 -5.02
CA HIS A 99 19.46 20.66 -4.48
C HIS A 99 18.69 21.94 -4.13
N SER A 100 19.23 22.75 -3.21
CA SER A 100 18.60 24.01 -2.77
C SER A 100 18.36 25.00 -3.92
N MET A 101 19.13 24.87 -5.00
CA MET A 101 19.03 25.70 -6.22
C MET A 101 18.23 25.05 -7.35
N GLY A 102 17.52 23.95 -7.06
CA GLY A 102 16.74 23.19 -8.05
C GLY A 102 17.33 21.80 -8.36
N PRO A 103 16.62 20.96 -9.11
CA PRO A 103 17.06 19.61 -9.42
C PRO A 103 18.29 19.59 -10.33
N ILE A 104 19.32 18.83 -9.95
CA ILE A 104 20.53 18.61 -10.76
C ILE A 104 20.44 17.22 -11.40
N GLU A 105 20.50 17.16 -12.73
CA GLU A 105 20.55 15.90 -13.47
C GLU A 105 21.99 15.43 -13.68
N ARG A 106 22.26 14.16 -13.36
CA ARG A 106 23.53 13.48 -13.62
C ARG A 106 23.29 12.19 -14.39
N LYS A 107 24.08 11.99 -15.46
CA LYS A 107 24.11 10.70 -16.17
C LYS A 107 24.76 9.63 -15.30
N VAL A 108 24.15 8.46 -15.27
CA VAL A 108 24.66 7.27 -14.58
C VAL A 108 24.58 6.06 -15.51
N ALA A 109 25.35 5.01 -15.21
CA ALA A 109 25.27 3.78 -15.98
C ALA A 109 23.83 3.23 -15.93
N ALA A 110 23.18 3.09 -17.08
CA ALA A 110 21.82 2.59 -17.15
C ALA A 110 21.81 1.07 -16.96
N LEU A 111 20.94 0.58 -16.06
CA LEU A 111 20.68 -0.87 -15.95
C LEU A 111 19.63 -1.33 -16.95
N VAL A 112 18.70 -0.46 -17.35
CA VAL A 112 17.65 -0.76 -18.31
C VAL A 112 17.60 0.29 -19.42
N SER A 113 17.14 -0.11 -20.60
CA SER A 113 16.88 0.85 -21.68
C SER A 113 15.70 1.77 -21.32
N PRO A 114 15.65 3.00 -21.89
CA PRO A 114 14.47 3.87 -21.73
C PRO A 114 13.16 3.20 -22.16
N SER A 115 13.19 2.36 -23.21
CA SER A 115 12.03 1.62 -23.70
C SER A 115 11.54 0.57 -22.70
N LEU A 116 12.45 -0.21 -22.11
CA LEU A 116 12.11 -1.19 -21.08
C LEU A 116 11.58 -0.51 -19.81
N TRP A 117 12.19 0.61 -19.41
CA TRP A 117 11.73 1.40 -18.27
C TRP A 117 10.30 1.90 -18.47
N GLN A 118 9.99 2.41 -19.67
CA GLN A 118 8.65 2.87 -20.03
C GLN A 118 7.66 1.71 -20.06
N ALA A 119 8.02 0.57 -20.67
CA ALA A 119 7.19 -0.63 -20.69
C ALA A 119 6.85 -1.13 -19.26
N ALA A 120 7.78 -0.99 -18.31
CA ALA A 120 7.52 -1.27 -16.90
C ALA A 120 6.57 -0.26 -16.25
N GLN A 121 6.66 1.04 -16.57
CA GLN A 121 5.66 2.03 -16.13
C GLN A 121 4.27 1.67 -16.64
N ASP A 122 4.17 1.29 -17.91
CA ASP A 122 2.93 0.88 -18.53
C ASP A 122 2.38 -0.41 -17.88
N GLY A 123 3.27 -1.35 -17.52
CA GLY A 123 2.93 -2.54 -16.74
C GLY A 123 2.32 -2.20 -15.37
N ILE A 124 2.91 -1.26 -14.63
CA ILE A 124 2.34 -0.76 -13.37
C ILE A 124 0.99 -0.08 -13.61
N ALA A 125 0.87 0.72 -14.66
CA ALA A 125 -0.37 1.40 -15.02
C ALA A 125 -1.49 0.40 -15.36
N ARG A 126 -1.19 -0.64 -16.15
CA ARG A 126 -2.11 -1.75 -16.47
C ARG A 126 -2.55 -2.51 -15.21
N ASN A 127 -1.61 -2.82 -14.33
CA ASN A 127 -1.92 -3.46 -13.04
C ASN A 127 -2.82 -2.58 -12.15
N ARG A 128 -2.73 -1.26 -12.28
CA ARG A 128 -3.61 -0.30 -11.60
C ARG A 128 -4.97 -0.19 -12.27
N SER A 129 -5.03 -0.17 -13.61
CA SER A 129 -6.30 -0.03 -14.36
C SER A 129 -7.16 -1.28 -14.32
N GLY A 130 -6.56 -2.47 -14.12
CA GLY A 130 -7.28 -3.71 -13.83
C GLY A 130 -7.92 -3.78 -12.43
N THR A 131 -7.67 -2.80 -11.56
CA THR A 131 -8.42 -2.70 -10.31
C THR A 131 -9.78 -2.10 -10.61
N ASN A 132 -10.85 -2.79 -10.18
CA ASN A 132 -12.19 -2.22 -10.05
C ASN A 132 -12.10 -1.03 -9.07
N ARG A 133 -11.63 0.11 -9.57
CA ARG A 133 -11.71 1.37 -8.85
C ARG A 133 -13.18 1.51 -8.48
N PRO A 134 -13.51 1.58 -7.19
CA PRO A 134 -14.91 1.59 -6.83
C PRO A 134 -15.54 2.82 -7.49
N ARG A 135 -16.57 2.60 -8.31
CA ARG A 135 -17.38 3.70 -8.87
C ARG A 135 -18.13 4.46 -7.77
N ARG A 136 -18.20 3.87 -6.58
CA ARG A 136 -18.87 4.36 -5.39
C ARG A 136 -17.91 5.17 -4.52
N ASP A 137 -18.39 6.30 -4.01
CA ASP A 137 -17.74 7.03 -2.94
C ASP A 137 -17.99 6.37 -1.57
N TYR A 138 -16.91 6.24 -0.80
CA TYR A 138 -16.92 5.56 0.50
C TYR A 138 -16.89 6.63 1.59
N LEU A 139 -17.98 6.74 2.36
CA LEU A 139 -18.18 7.79 3.34
C LEU A 139 -17.07 7.82 4.42
N LEU A 140 -16.54 6.65 4.78
CA LEU A 140 -15.54 6.46 5.86
C LEU A 140 -14.12 6.29 5.31
N LYS A 141 -13.90 6.59 4.02
CA LYS A 141 -12.58 6.46 3.39
C LYS A 141 -11.54 7.26 4.18
N GLY A 142 -10.44 6.59 4.53
CA GLY A 142 -9.33 7.21 5.27
C GLY A 142 -9.49 7.22 6.80
N LEU A 143 -10.68 6.88 7.32
CA LEU A 143 -10.98 6.89 8.76
C LEU A 143 -10.95 5.49 9.42
N VAL A 144 -11.03 4.42 8.62
CA VAL A 144 -11.09 3.03 9.10
C VAL A 144 -9.71 2.38 9.10
N PHE A 145 -9.31 1.82 10.25
CA PHE A 145 -8.01 1.21 10.51
C PHE A 145 -8.16 -0.19 11.12
N CYS A 146 -7.22 -1.07 10.81
CA CYS A 146 -7.08 -2.36 11.45
C CYS A 146 -6.31 -2.19 12.75
N ASP A 147 -6.88 -2.66 13.86
CA ASP A 147 -6.19 -2.63 15.15
C ASP A 147 -5.19 -3.78 15.28
N ASP A 148 -5.31 -4.83 14.45
CA ASP A 148 -4.38 -5.97 14.44
C ASP A 148 -3.06 -5.67 13.72
N CYS A 149 -3.12 -5.00 12.55
CA CYS A 149 -1.95 -4.75 11.72
C CYS A 149 -1.64 -3.27 11.46
N GLY A 150 -2.45 -2.35 11.98
CA GLY A 150 -2.29 -0.91 11.82
C GLY A 150 -2.60 -0.36 10.42
N CYS A 151 -2.89 -1.21 9.44
CA CYS A 151 -3.19 -0.77 8.08
C CYS A 151 -4.58 -0.12 7.98
N ARG A 152 -4.74 0.81 7.02
CA ARG A 152 -6.06 1.36 6.67
C ARG A 152 -6.92 0.33 5.95
N PHE A 153 -8.23 0.45 6.12
CA PHE A 153 -9.19 -0.21 5.25
C PHE A 153 -9.47 0.66 4.02
N GLY A 154 -9.43 0.05 2.84
CA GLY A 154 -9.83 0.67 1.58
C GLY A 154 -11.18 0.16 1.11
N GLY A 155 -11.92 1.01 0.39
CA GLY A 155 -13.14 0.59 -0.30
C GLY A 155 -12.83 -0.41 -1.43
N THR A 156 -13.58 -1.49 -1.48
CA THR A 156 -13.47 -2.54 -2.51
C THR A 156 -14.86 -3.08 -2.85
N THR A 157 -15.00 -3.69 -4.02
CA THR A 157 -16.25 -4.36 -4.41
C THR A 157 -15.96 -5.84 -4.68
N SER A 158 -16.88 -6.72 -4.28
CA SER A 158 -16.86 -8.14 -4.66
C SER A 158 -18.14 -8.51 -5.40
N GLY A 159 -18.07 -9.56 -6.23
CA GLY A 159 -19.16 -9.95 -7.12
C GLY A 159 -18.94 -9.50 -8.56
N TRP A 160 -19.87 -9.85 -9.43
CA TRP A 160 -19.80 -9.59 -10.87
C TRP A 160 -21.06 -8.89 -11.38
N GLY A 161 -20.94 -8.19 -12.51
CA GLY A 161 -22.06 -7.46 -13.13
C GLY A 161 -22.74 -6.50 -12.16
N ASN A 162 -24.07 -6.62 -12.05
CA ASN A 162 -24.92 -5.79 -11.18
C ASN A 162 -24.94 -6.24 -9.71
N SER A 163 -24.36 -7.40 -9.39
CA SER A 163 -24.32 -7.97 -8.03
C SER A 163 -23.08 -7.56 -7.24
N ARG A 164 -22.50 -6.39 -7.58
CA ARG A 164 -21.30 -5.87 -6.90
C ARG A 164 -21.67 -5.33 -5.54
N VAL A 165 -21.14 -5.96 -4.50
CA VAL A 165 -21.33 -5.52 -3.13
C VAL A 165 -20.11 -4.72 -2.67
N PRO A 166 -20.29 -3.52 -2.06
CA PRO A 166 -19.21 -2.72 -1.51
C PRO A 166 -18.79 -3.17 -0.10
N PHE A 167 -17.48 -3.15 0.15
CA PHE A 167 -16.85 -3.50 1.42
C PHE A 167 -15.73 -2.53 1.75
N TYR A 168 -15.45 -2.39 3.04
CA TYR A 168 -14.15 -1.97 3.54
C TYR A 168 -13.27 -3.20 3.75
N ARG A 169 -12.07 -3.21 3.17
CA ARG A 169 -11.09 -4.30 3.32
C ARG A 169 -9.74 -3.77 3.78
N CYS A 170 -9.16 -4.42 4.78
CA CYS A 170 -7.83 -4.10 5.29
C CYS A 170 -6.78 -4.19 4.17
N ALA A 171 -5.97 -3.13 3.99
CA ALA A 171 -4.90 -3.14 3.01
C ALA A 171 -3.82 -4.19 3.31
N GLY A 172 -3.59 -4.50 4.60
CA GLY A 172 -2.70 -5.59 5.02
C GLY A 172 -3.14 -6.96 4.49
N ALA A 173 -4.46 -7.21 4.42
CA ALA A 173 -5.01 -8.44 3.83
C ALA A 173 -4.84 -8.51 2.30
N LEU A 174 -4.63 -7.35 1.66
CA LEU A 174 -4.33 -7.25 0.22
C LEU A 174 -2.83 -7.41 -0.09
N GLY A 175 -1.99 -7.61 0.92
CA GLY A 175 -0.57 -7.87 0.76
C GLY A 175 0.29 -6.62 0.60
N VAL A 176 -0.19 -5.43 1.01
CA VAL A 176 0.59 -4.19 0.90
C VAL A 176 1.78 -4.12 1.87
N MET A 177 1.69 -4.82 3.01
CA MET A 177 2.74 -4.90 4.02
C MET A 177 3.40 -6.27 4.09
N GLU A 178 2.68 -7.33 3.70
CA GLU A 178 3.15 -8.71 3.71
C GLU A 178 2.85 -9.37 2.36
N PRO A 179 3.86 -9.52 1.48
CA PRO A 179 3.67 -10.16 0.19
C PRO A 179 3.21 -11.62 0.27
N ASP A 180 3.62 -12.37 1.30
CA ASP A 180 3.25 -13.78 1.48
C ASP A 180 1.77 -13.93 1.90
N PRO A 181 0.90 -14.52 1.06
CA PRO A 181 -0.51 -14.73 1.39
C PRO A 181 -0.77 -15.42 2.72
N ALA A 182 0.09 -16.35 3.15
CA ALA A 182 -0.11 -17.11 4.38
C ALA A 182 0.07 -16.26 5.64
N GLN A 183 0.84 -15.18 5.56
CA GLN A 183 1.19 -14.31 6.68
C GLN A 183 0.43 -12.98 6.65
N ARG A 184 -0.47 -12.80 5.67
CA ARG A 184 -1.27 -11.58 5.57
C ARG A 184 -2.22 -11.43 6.75
N CYS A 185 -2.52 -10.16 7.03
CA CYS A 185 -3.57 -9.80 7.97
C CYS A 185 -4.88 -10.52 7.61
N VAL A 186 -5.49 -11.16 8.61
CA VAL A 186 -6.71 -11.95 8.45
C VAL A 186 -7.97 -11.15 8.78
N ALA A 187 -7.88 -9.83 8.86
CA ALA A 187 -9.01 -8.96 9.21
C ALA A 187 -10.26 -9.23 8.34
N LYS A 188 -11.42 -9.27 8.99
CA LYS A 188 -12.70 -9.50 8.33
C LYS A 188 -13.05 -8.30 7.43
N PRO A 189 -13.41 -8.50 6.15
CA PRO A 189 -14.00 -7.45 5.33
C PRO A 189 -15.36 -7.03 5.90
N ILE A 190 -15.60 -5.72 5.99
CA ILE A 190 -16.84 -5.16 6.55
C ILE A 190 -17.73 -4.66 5.43
N ARG A 191 -19.02 -5.02 5.43
CA ARG A 191 -20.00 -4.51 4.45
C ARG A 191 -20.08 -2.99 4.57
N ALA A 192 -19.81 -2.28 3.46
CA ALA A 192 -19.66 -0.82 3.52
C ALA A 192 -20.97 -0.14 3.87
N VAL A 193 -22.09 -0.60 3.30
CA VAL A 193 -23.42 -0.02 3.56
C VAL A 193 -23.81 -0.16 5.04
N ALA A 194 -23.61 -1.33 5.63
CA ALA A 194 -23.95 -1.59 7.02
C ALA A 194 -23.13 -0.72 7.99
N LEU A 195 -21.80 -0.67 7.81
CA LEU A 195 -20.93 0.15 8.64
C LEU A 195 -21.23 1.65 8.48
N GLU A 196 -21.40 2.12 7.25
CA GLU A 196 -21.70 3.52 6.99
C GLU A 196 -23.04 3.96 7.56
N ARG A 197 -24.06 3.09 7.55
CA ARG A 197 -25.35 3.38 8.19
C ARG A 197 -25.18 3.57 9.69
N LEU A 198 -24.51 2.64 10.38
CA LEU A 198 -24.32 2.69 11.83
C LEU A 198 -23.55 3.94 12.27
N VAL A 199 -22.43 4.23 11.61
CA VAL A 199 -21.63 5.43 11.91
C VAL A 199 -22.42 6.70 11.60
N TRP A 200 -23.18 6.71 10.50
CA TRP A 200 -23.99 7.88 10.16
C TRP A 200 -25.08 8.14 11.20
N THR A 201 -25.80 7.11 11.65
CA THR A 201 -26.81 7.26 12.71
C THR A 201 -26.24 7.86 13.98
N ASP A 202 -25.03 7.46 14.40
CA ASP A 202 -24.37 8.09 15.55
C ASP A 202 -24.01 9.57 15.29
N CYS A 203 -23.57 9.90 14.07
CA CYS A 203 -23.35 11.30 13.68
C CYS A 203 -24.63 12.13 13.69
N GLU A 204 -25.78 11.56 13.28
CA GLU A 204 -27.08 12.25 13.30
C GLU A 204 -27.52 12.57 14.74
N VAL A 205 -27.24 11.68 15.69
CA VAL A 205 -27.49 11.93 17.11
C VAL A 205 -26.59 13.05 17.65
N ALA A 206 -25.33 13.07 17.24
CA ALA A 206 -24.38 14.11 17.66
C ALA A 206 -24.61 15.47 16.96
N ARG A 207 -25.19 15.45 15.74
CA ARG A 207 -25.44 16.60 14.88
C ARG A 207 -26.84 16.55 14.27
N PRO A 208 -27.89 16.79 15.08
CA PRO A 208 -29.27 16.72 14.61
C PRO A 208 -29.57 17.65 13.43
N GLU A 209 -28.83 18.75 13.29
CA GLU A 209 -28.95 19.71 12.18
C GLU A 209 -28.62 19.11 10.82
N THR A 210 -27.88 18.00 10.78
CA THR A 210 -27.52 17.27 9.55
C THR A 210 -28.31 15.98 9.36
N ALA A 211 -29.24 15.67 10.27
CA ALA A 211 -30.01 14.44 10.23
C ALA A 211 -30.89 14.34 8.97
N GLY A 212 -30.96 13.15 8.39
CA GLY A 212 -31.76 12.86 7.20
C GLY A 212 -31.17 13.32 5.87
N THR A 213 -30.02 14.01 5.85
CA THR A 213 -29.41 14.42 4.58
C THR A 213 -28.88 13.21 3.79
N THR A 214 -29.14 13.21 2.49
CA THR A 214 -28.64 12.20 1.55
C THR A 214 -27.43 12.70 0.75
N ASP A 215 -27.12 14.00 0.81
CA ASP A 215 -26.01 14.60 0.10
C ASP A 215 -24.67 14.08 0.63
N PHE A 216 -23.85 13.53 -0.27
CA PHE A 216 -22.58 12.91 0.11
C PHE A 216 -21.61 13.91 0.72
N CYS A 217 -21.51 15.12 0.17
CA CYS A 217 -20.58 16.15 0.63
C CYS A 217 -20.87 16.55 2.07
N THR A 218 -22.15 16.77 2.38
CA THR A 218 -22.62 17.11 3.72
C THR A 218 -22.34 15.97 4.69
N ARG A 219 -22.76 14.74 4.35
CA ARG A 219 -22.50 13.56 5.19
C ARG A 219 -21.01 13.36 5.44
N ARG A 220 -20.18 13.54 4.41
CA ARG A 220 -18.74 13.36 4.51
C ARG A 220 -18.10 14.38 5.45
N ARG A 221 -18.47 15.66 5.31
CA ARG A 221 -17.99 16.73 6.21
C ARG A 221 -18.38 16.44 7.66
N THR A 222 -19.65 16.13 7.91
CA THR A 222 -20.13 15.79 9.25
C THR A 222 -19.34 14.62 9.84
N VAL A 223 -19.10 13.57 9.07
CA VAL A 223 -18.29 12.43 9.55
C VAL A 223 -16.86 12.84 9.87
N GLU A 224 -16.19 13.62 9.03
CA GLU A 224 -14.80 14.07 9.27
C GLU A 224 -14.69 14.98 10.51
N GLU A 225 -15.71 15.77 10.79
CA GLU A 225 -15.76 16.68 11.96
C GLU A 225 -16.10 15.97 13.27
N ASN A 226 -16.84 14.85 13.22
CA ASN A 226 -17.29 14.13 14.43
C ASN A 226 -16.44 12.90 14.74
N VAL A 227 -16.01 12.15 13.73
CA VAL A 227 -15.31 10.87 13.88
C VAL A 227 -13.80 11.07 13.79
N ARG A 228 -13.10 10.71 14.87
CA ARG A 228 -11.64 10.76 14.95
C ARG A 228 -10.99 9.53 14.32
N ARG A 229 -11.48 8.34 14.67
CA ARG A 229 -10.91 7.06 14.23
C ARG A 229 -11.97 5.96 14.27
N ILE A 230 -11.90 5.03 13.30
CA ILE A 230 -12.65 3.79 13.34
C ILE A 230 -11.65 2.64 13.40
N GLY A 231 -11.57 1.97 14.55
CA GLY A 231 -10.76 0.77 14.77
C GLY A 231 -11.54 -0.50 14.43
N VAL A 232 -10.88 -1.47 13.80
CA VAL A 232 -11.45 -2.78 13.48
C VAL A 232 -10.49 -3.86 13.99
N HIS A 233 -10.97 -4.62 14.98
CA HIS A 233 -10.35 -5.84 15.48
C HIS A 233 -11.13 -7.05 14.95
N THR A 234 -10.43 -8.11 14.55
CA THR A 234 -11.07 -9.35 14.09
C THR A 234 -10.80 -10.52 15.03
N GLU A 235 -11.87 -11.15 15.49
CA GLU A 235 -11.86 -12.33 16.35
C GLU A 235 -12.30 -13.58 15.58
N GLY A 236 -11.76 -14.72 16.00
CA GLY A 236 -12.11 -16.03 15.45
C GLY A 236 -11.46 -16.35 14.09
N GLN A 237 -11.38 -17.66 13.80
CA GLN A 237 -10.83 -18.16 12.53
C GLN A 237 -11.93 -18.27 11.47
N ARG A 238 -13.04 -18.96 11.78
CA ARG A 238 -14.29 -19.06 10.98
C ARG A 238 -15.48 -19.48 11.87
N PRO A 239 -16.64 -18.78 11.82
CA PRO A 239 -16.85 -17.50 11.17
C PRO A 239 -16.02 -16.40 11.85
N LYS A 240 -15.52 -15.45 11.07
CA LYS A 240 -14.82 -14.28 11.61
C LYS A 240 -15.84 -13.29 12.15
N THR A 241 -15.56 -12.74 13.31
CA THR A 241 -16.31 -11.65 13.95
C THR A 241 -15.45 -10.39 13.91
N ALA A 242 -16.01 -9.25 13.53
CA ALA A 242 -15.31 -7.98 13.67
C ALA A 242 -15.92 -7.15 14.78
N ILE A 243 -15.06 -6.63 15.64
CA ILE A 243 -15.41 -5.61 16.62
C ILE A 243 -14.93 -4.28 16.05
N VAL A 244 -15.88 -3.38 15.80
CA VAL A 244 -15.63 -2.05 15.25
C VAL A 244 -15.83 -1.02 16.35
N THR A 245 -14.78 -0.27 16.66
CA THR A 245 -14.82 0.83 17.63
C THR A 245 -14.76 2.15 16.87
N VAL A 246 -15.71 3.05 17.14
CA VAL A 246 -15.78 4.38 16.54
C VAL A 246 -15.48 5.40 17.62
N ASP A 247 -14.34 6.06 17.50
CA ASP A 247 -13.90 7.10 18.43
C ASP A 247 -14.33 8.47 17.88
N PHE A 248 -15.05 9.23 18.70
CA PHE A 248 -15.47 10.59 18.36
C PHE A 248 -14.53 11.64 18.97
N TYR A 249 -14.52 12.85 18.42
CA TYR A 249 -13.75 13.96 19.02
C TYR A 249 -14.29 14.39 20.38
N THR A 250 -15.54 14.07 20.71
CA THR A 250 -16.21 14.38 21.98
C THR A 250 -15.82 13.44 23.13
N SER A 251 -14.81 12.58 22.97
CA SER A 251 -14.40 11.52 23.91
C SER A 251 -15.41 10.38 24.10
N ALA A 252 -16.57 10.43 23.44
CA ALA A 252 -17.48 9.29 23.33
C ALA A 252 -16.89 8.23 22.37
N SER A 253 -17.24 6.96 22.60
CA SER A 253 -16.93 5.87 21.68
C SER A 253 -18.13 4.95 21.52
N SER A 254 -18.37 4.48 20.30
CA SER A 254 -19.37 3.45 20.01
C SER A 254 -18.71 2.14 19.60
N LYS A 255 -19.32 1.02 19.96
CA LYS A 255 -18.85 -0.31 19.57
C LYS A 255 -19.92 -1.07 18.81
N TYR A 256 -19.49 -1.77 17.77
CA TYR A 256 -20.35 -2.61 16.94
C TYR A 256 -19.71 -3.97 16.70
N ARG A 257 -20.54 -5.01 16.60
CA ARG A 257 -20.14 -6.37 16.28
C ARG A 257 -20.71 -6.78 14.93
N PHE A 258 -19.87 -7.33 14.08
CA PHE A 258 -20.26 -7.85 12.78
C PHE A 258 -20.04 -9.36 12.71
N ILE A 259 -21.12 -10.13 12.78
CA ILE A 259 -21.17 -11.57 12.51
C ILE A 259 -21.86 -11.73 11.16
N GLY A 260 -21.23 -12.43 10.20
CA GLY A 260 -21.78 -12.49 8.84
C GLY A 260 -21.73 -11.14 8.11
N GLU A 261 -22.87 -10.70 7.56
CA GLU A 261 -22.99 -9.51 6.70
C GLU A 261 -23.53 -8.27 7.43
N ASP A 262 -24.31 -8.46 8.49
CA ASP A 262 -24.93 -7.39 9.24
C ASP A 262 -24.12 -7.04 10.50
N GLY A 263 -24.28 -5.79 10.95
CA GLY A 263 -23.62 -5.26 12.14
C GLY A 263 -24.64 -4.86 13.20
N GLU A 264 -24.35 -5.20 14.45
CA GLU A 264 -25.17 -4.90 15.63
C GLU A 264 -24.37 -4.04 16.62
N ARG A 265 -25.04 -3.14 17.34
CA ARG A 265 -24.40 -2.30 18.37
C ARG A 265 -24.14 -3.14 19.63
N LEU A 266 -22.98 -2.91 20.26
CA LEU A 266 -22.59 -3.49 21.54
C LEU A 266 -22.76 -2.51 22.69
#